data_AF-A0A1F9K0F3-F1
#
_entry.id   AF-A0A1F9K0F3-F1
#
_cell.length_a   1.000
_cell.length_b   1.000
_cell.length_c   1.000
_cell.angle_alpha   90.00
_cell.angle_beta   90.00
_cell.angle_gamma   90.00
#
_symmetry.space_group_name_H-M   'P 1'
#
loop_
_entity.id
_entity.type
_entity.pdbx_description
1 polymer ?
#
loop_
_entity_poly.entity_id
_entity_poly.type
_entity_poly.pdbx_seq_one_letter_code
_entity_poly.pdbx_strand_id
1 'polypeptide(L)'
;MGGFGREAERGFTLIELIVNIAIIGILVAIAIPMFSAYRRRAYDIDVKSNIKSAITTQEAYFTDHLSYTSLLGDLVSWGFKQSSAVDIA
;
A
#
# COMPACT_ATOMS: atom_id res chain seq x y z
N MET A 1 -49.02 -9.09 38.58
CA MET A 1 -48.31 -9.17 37.28
C MET A 1 -47.10 -8.26 37.33
N GLY A 2 -45.94 -8.74 36.85
CA GLY A 2 -44.76 -7.90 36.59
C GLY A 2 -43.61 -8.09 37.56
N GLY A 3 -42.98 -9.27 37.57
CA GLY A 3 -41.64 -9.41 38.15
C GLY A 3 -40.61 -8.88 37.15
N PHE A 4 -39.95 -7.77 37.48
CA PHE A 4 -38.85 -7.22 36.70
C PHE A 4 -37.61 -8.08 36.92
N GLY A 5 -37.32 -8.96 35.97
CA GLY A 5 -36.04 -9.67 35.89
C GLY A 5 -34.94 -8.64 35.69
N ARG A 6 -34.09 -8.46 36.71
CA ARG A 6 -32.84 -7.70 36.58
C ARG A 6 -31.88 -8.56 35.77
N GLU A 7 -31.67 -8.20 34.51
CA GLU A 7 -30.56 -8.73 33.73
C GLU A 7 -29.28 -8.38 34.47
N ALA A 8 -28.56 -9.40 34.95
CA ALA A 8 -27.30 -9.21 35.63
C ALA A 8 -26.27 -8.76 34.60
N GLU A 9 -25.91 -7.47 34.64
CA GLU A 9 -24.78 -6.94 33.89
C GLU A 9 -23.51 -7.70 34.31
N ARG A 10 -23.05 -8.63 33.45
CA ARG A 10 -21.80 -9.36 33.64
C ARG A 10 -20.65 -8.44 33.28
N GLY A 11 -19.92 -7.96 34.28
CA GLY A 11 -18.66 -7.24 34.08
C GLY A 11 -17.56 -8.17 33.55
N PHE A 12 -16.72 -7.65 32.65
CA PHE A 12 -15.57 -8.36 32.09
C PHE A 12 -14.44 -8.48 33.12
N THR A 13 -13.68 -9.58 33.09
CA THR A 13 -12.58 -9.78 34.04
C THR A 13 -11.31 -9.09 33.57
N LEU A 14 -10.48 -8.62 34.52
CA LEU A 14 -9.16 -8.04 34.19
C LEU A 14 -8.24 -9.06 33.51
N ILE A 15 -8.39 -10.34 33.83
CA ILE A 15 -7.57 -11.40 33.24
C ILE A 15 -7.91 -11.64 31.77
N GLU A 16 -9.18 -11.55 31.38
CA GLU A 16 -9.56 -11.63 29.98
C GLU A 16 -8.95 -10.49 29.18
N LEU A 17 -8.89 -9.28 29.74
CA LEU A 17 -8.27 -8.13 29.07
C LEU A 17 -6.76 -8.33 28.89
N ILE A 18 -6.08 -8.83 29.92
CA ILE A 18 -4.63 -9.04 29.93
C ILE A 18 -4.20 -10.10 28.91
N VAL A 19 -4.93 -11.22 28.82
CA VAL A 19 -4.62 -12.26 27.82
C VAL A 19 -4.83 -11.73 26.41
N ASN A 20 -5.85 -10.90 26.19
CA ASN A 20 -6.15 -10.37 24.87
C ASN A 20 -5.08 -9.39 24.37
N ILE A 21 -4.62 -8.46 25.22
CA ILE A 21 -3.52 -7.55 24.87
C ILE A 21 -2.20 -8.30 24.67
N ALA A 22 -1.98 -9.42 25.38
CA ALA A 22 -0.82 -10.26 25.16
C ALA A 22 -0.84 -10.92 23.77
N ILE A 23 -1.98 -11.46 23.35
CA ILE A 23 -2.16 -12.04 22.01
C ILE A 23 -2.00 -10.96 20.93
N ILE A 24 -2.65 -9.81 21.08
CA ILE A 24 -2.52 -8.68 20.13
C ILE A 24 -1.08 -8.19 20.05
N GLY A 25 -0.36 -8.12 21.18
CA GLY A 25 1.05 -7.75 21.22
C GLY A 25 1.94 -8.68 20.39
N ILE A 26 1.71 -10.00 20.48
CA ILE A 26 2.43 -11.00 19.68
C ILE A 26 2.13 -10.82 18.18
N LEU A 27 0.86 -10.62 17.82
CA LEU A 27 0.46 -10.42 16.43
C LEU A 27 1.08 -9.15 15.84
N VAL A 28 1.05 -8.04 16.59
CA VAL A 28 1.60 -6.74 16.15
C VAL A 28 3.12 -6.82 15.98
N ALA A 29 3.82 -7.52 16.87
CA ALA A 29 5.27 -7.70 16.78
C ALA A 29 5.71 -8.34 15.45
N ILE A 30 4.91 -9.26 14.90
CA ILE A 30 5.18 -9.92 13.61
C ILE A 30 4.61 -9.08 12.45
N ALA A 31 3.42 -8.50 12.61
CA ALA A 31 2.71 -7.80 11.54
C ALA A 31 3.42 -6.51 11.09
N ILE A 32 3.96 -5.71 12.01
CA ILE A 32 4.63 -4.44 11.67
C ILE A 32 5.83 -4.64 10.72
N PRO A 33 6.84 -5.48 11.05
CA PRO A 33 7.99 -5.67 10.17
C PRO A 33 7.58 -6.30 8.83
N MET A 34 6.63 -7.23 8.84
CA MET A 34 6.10 -7.84 7.62
C MET A 34 5.42 -6.82 6.71
N PHE A 35 4.55 -5.97 7.25
CA PHE A 35 3.87 -4.93 6.49
C PHE A 35 4.84 -3.89 5.94
N SER A 36 5.86 -3.51 6.70
CA SER A 36 6.92 -2.62 6.24
C SER A 36 7.68 -3.21 5.04
N ALA A 37 8.06 -4.49 5.12
CA ALA A 37 8.72 -5.19 4.02
C ALA A 37 7.79 -5.34 2.79
N TYR A 38 6.50 -5.61 3.01
CA TYR A 38 5.51 -5.70 1.94
C TYR A 38 5.33 -4.38 1.20
N ARG A 39 5.25 -3.26 1.93
CA ARG A 39 5.18 -1.92 1.33
C ARG A 39 6.40 -1.60 0.47
N ARG A 40 7.61 -1.94 0.94
CA ARG A 40 8.84 -1.74 0.15
C ARG A 40 8.81 -2.57 -1.14
N ARG A 41 8.41 -3.84 -1.06
CA ARG A 41 8.27 -4.69 -2.26
C ARG A 41 7.23 -4.16 -3.24
N ALA A 42 6.09 -3.68 -2.74
CA ALA A 42 5.07 -3.06 -3.58
C ALA A 42 5.62 -1.83 -4.30
N TYR A 43 6.35 -0.97 -3.58
CA TYR A 43 7.04 0.18 -4.17
C TYR A 43 8.05 -0.25 -5.25
N ASP A 44 8.87 -1.27 -4.99
CA ASP A 44 9.84 -1.77 -5.99
C ASP A 44 9.17 -2.32 -7.25
N ILE A 45 8.00 -2.97 -7.10
CA ILE A 45 7.20 -3.47 -8.21
C ILE A 45 6.64 -2.29 -9.02
N ASP A 46 6.09 -1.28 -8.34
CA ASP A 46 5.54 -0.08 -8.99
C ASP A 46 6.61 0.68 -9.76
N VAL A 47 7.82 0.84 -9.19
CA VAL A 47 8.96 1.48 -9.86
C VAL A 47 9.33 0.71 -11.13
N LYS A 48 9.47 -0.61 -11.06
CA LYS A 48 9.82 -1.44 -12.22
C LYS A 48 8.76 -1.36 -13.32
N SER A 49 7.49 -1.36 -12.93
CA SER A 49 6.36 -1.21 -13.86
C SER A 49 6.38 0.15 -14.56
N ASN A 50 6.58 1.23 -13.79
CA ASN A 50 6.70 2.58 -14.33
C ASN A 50 7.86 2.72 -15.31
N ILE A 51 9.06 2.23 -14.96
CA ILE A 51 10.23 2.27 -15.86
C ILE A 51 9.93 1.53 -17.15
N LYS A 52 9.32 0.34 -17.07
CA LYS A 52 8.95 -0.42 -18.27
C LYS A 52 7.96 0.35 -19.15
N SER A 53 6.95 0.98 -18.55
CA SER A 53 6.01 1.83 -19.28
C SER A 53 6.71 3.04 -19.90
N ALA A 54 7.65 3.68 -19.19
CA ALA A 54 8.40 4.82 -19.69
C ALA A 54 9.28 4.43 -20.88
N ILE A 55 9.94 3.27 -20.83
CA ILE A 55 10.73 2.74 -21.96
C ILE A 55 9.84 2.54 -23.18
N THR A 56 8.69 1.86 -23.03
CA THR A 56 7.78 1.64 -24.16
C THR A 56 7.28 2.96 -24.76
N THR A 57 7.00 3.97 -23.93
CA THR A 57 6.61 5.29 -24.43
C THR A 57 7.78 6.04 -25.07
N GLN A 58 9.00 5.87 -24.56
CA GLN A 58 10.22 6.43 -25.17
C GLN A 58 10.51 5.80 -26.53
N GLU A 59 10.32 4.49 -26.70
CA GLU A 59 10.46 3.80 -27.98
C GLU A 59 9.42 4.30 -28.99
N ALA A 60 8.18 4.51 -28.54
CA ALA A 60 7.14 5.13 -29.36
C ALA A 60 7.55 6.55 -29.80
N TYR A 61 8.01 7.38 -28.87
CA TYR A 61 8.49 8.74 -29.17
C TYR A 61 9.68 8.74 -30.14
N PHE A 62 10.64 7.82 -29.96
CA PHE A 62 11.82 7.68 -30.80
C PHE A 62 11.46 7.31 -32.24
N THR A 63 10.39 6.53 -32.45
CA THR A 63 9.92 6.15 -33.78
C THR A 63 9.55 7.38 -34.62
N ASP A 64 9.01 8.43 -33.99
CA ASP A 64 8.57 9.64 -34.69
C ASP A 64 9.63 10.76 -34.71
N HIS A 65 10.44 10.89 -33.64
CA HIS A 65 11.39 12.01 -33.49
C HIS A 65 12.84 11.63 -33.74
N LEU A 66 13.15 10.33 -33.91
CA LEU A 66 14.49 9.77 -34.08
C LEU A 66 15.47 10.17 -32.96
N SER A 67 14.93 10.56 -31.80
CA SER A 67 15.67 11.00 -30.63
C SER A 67 14.86 10.69 -29.37
N TYR A 68 15.55 10.46 -28.25
CA TYR A 68 14.90 10.28 -26.95
C TYR A 68 14.65 11.64 -26.30
N THR A 69 13.48 11.79 -25.69
CA THR A 69 13.16 12.98 -24.89
C THR A 69 13.65 12.81 -23.44
N SER A 70 14.14 13.89 -22.86
CA SER A 70 14.47 14.02 -21.44
C SER A 70 13.36 14.69 -20.63
N LEU A 71 12.27 15.12 -21.28
CA LEU A 71 11.16 15.83 -20.66
C LEU A 71 10.01 14.86 -20.38
N LEU A 72 9.63 14.73 -19.11
CA LEU A 72 8.50 13.89 -18.72
C LEU A 72 7.17 14.29 -19.40
N GLY A 73 6.99 15.60 -19.66
CA GLY A 73 5.79 16.13 -20.32
C GLY A 73 5.59 15.62 -21.75
N ASP A 74 6.67 15.34 -22.47
CA ASP A 74 6.60 14.73 -23.78
C ASP A 74 6.11 13.28 -23.65
N LEU A 75 6.71 12.47 -22.77
CA LEU A 75 6.25 11.10 -22.56
C LEU A 75 4.77 11.03 -22.13
N VAL A 76 4.33 11.92 -21.23
CA VAL A 76 2.93 11.95 -20.77
C VAL A 76 1.95 12.23 -21.93
N SER A 77 2.33 13.11 -22.85
CA SER A 77 1.55 13.41 -24.06
C SER A 77 1.43 12.20 -24.99
N TRP A 78 2.44 11.31 -24.96
CA TRP A 78 2.50 10.06 -25.71
C TRP A 78 1.95 8.86 -24.94
N GLY A 79 1.20 9.11 -23.85
CA GLY A 79 0.43 8.09 -23.14
C GLY A 79 1.15 7.47 -21.93
N PHE A 80 2.32 7.97 -21.55
CA PHE A 80 2.95 7.59 -20.30
C PHE A 80 2.07 8.04 -19.12
N LYS A 81 1.73 7.11 -18.24
CA LYS A 81 1.04 7.40 -16.98
C LYS A 81 1.88 6.92 -15.82
N GLN A 82 2.32 7.86 -15.01
CA GLN A 82 3.08 7.56 -13.82
C GLN A 82 2.17 7.02 -12.71
N SER A 83 2.57 5.93 -12.06
CA SER A 83 1.87 5.44 -10.87
C SER A 83 1.95 6.48 -9.74
N SER A 84 0.83 6.75 -9.07
CA SER A 84 0.72 7.72 -7.98
C SER A 84 1.61 7.43 -6.77
N ALA A 85 2.13 6.21 -6.67
CA ALA A 85 3.00 5.77 -5.59
C ALA A 85 4.49 6.10 -5.83
N VAL A 86 4.88 6.47 -7.05
CA VAL A 86 6.28 6.67 -7.44
C VAL A 86 6.37 7.98 -8.22
N ASP A 87 7.20 8.91 -7.73
CA ASP A 87 7.55 10.10 -8.51
C ASP A 87 8.81 9.87 -9.36
N ILE A 88 8.73 10.08 -10.67
CA ILE A 88 9.89 9.97 -11.58
C ILE A 88 10.20 11.31 -12.29
N ALA A 89 9.63 12.41 -11.79
CA ALA A 89 9.91 13.77 -12.26
C ALA A 89 11.37 14.19 -12.04
#